data_AF-A0A954ZAS1-F1
#
_entry.id   AF-A0A954ZAS1-F1
#
_cell.length_a   1.000
_cell.length_b   1.000
_cell.length_c   1.000
_cell.angle_alpha   90.00
_cell.angle_beta   90.00
_cell.angle_gamma   90.00
#
_symmetry.space_group_name_H-M   'P 1'
#
loop_
_entity.id
_entity.type
_entity.pdbx_description
1 polymer ?
#
loop_
_entity_poly.entity_id
_entity_poly.type
_entity_poly.pdbx_seq_one_letter_code
_entity_poly.pdbx_strand_id
1 'polypeptide(L)'
;MSIIANLTQRFRIHAQLEALSKSVAEDCQHAVWNLVADRATSMSDNEAYGYVRARALTTVHAQAQRAVQINELSQRHLPTVKELALELVVTSTLQALRQTVSQQPARRAA
;
A
#
# COMPACT_ATOMS: atom_id res chain seq x y z
N MET A 1 -11.31 -25.62 -25.31
CA MET A 1 -11.67 -24.72 -24.19
C MET A 1 -12.28 -23.46 -24.75
N SER A 2 -13.52 -23.11 -24.38
CA SER A 2 -14.22 -21.93 -24.89
C SER A 2 -13.59 -20.62 -24.38
N ILE A 3 -13.55 -19.60 -25.24
CA ILE A 3 -12.99 -18.26 -24.97
C ILE A 3 -13.60 -17.65 -23.69
N ILE A 4 -14.89 -17.88 -23.46
CA ILE A 4 -15.64 -17.38 -22.29
C ILE A 4 -15.04 -17.90 -20.98
N ALA A 5 -14.71 -19.20 -20.90
CA ALA A 5 -14.14 -19.80 -19.69
C ALA A 5 -12.76 -19.22 -19.34
N ASN A 6 -11.96 -18.88 -20.35
CA ASN A 6 -10.65 -18.27 -20.16
C ASN A 6 -10.76 -16.84 -19.62
N LEU A 7 -11.72 -16.06 -20.12
CA LEU A 7 -11.98 -14.70 -19.66
C LEU A 7 -12.43 -14.70 -18.20
N THR A 8 -13.42 -15.52 -17.84
CA THR A 8 -13.92 -15.61 -16.45
C THR A 8 -12.82 -16.01 -15.46
N GLN A 9 -11.94 -16.94 -15.86
CA GLN A 9 -10.80 -17.34 -15.03
C GLN A 9 -9.79 -16.19 -14.83
N ARG A 10 -9.50 -15.40 -15.86
CA ARG A 10 -8.60 -14.24 -15.75
C ARG A 10 -9.18 -13.17 -14.83
N PHE A 11 -10.47 -12.85 -14.96
CA PHE A 11 -11.13 -11.89 -14.07
C PHE A 11 -11.09 -12.34 -12.62
N ARG A 12 -11.33 -13.62 -12.36
CA ARG A 12 -11.27 -14.18 -11.00
C ARG A 12 -9.88 -14.03 -10.38
N ILE A 13 -8.83 -14.36 -11.13
CA ILE A 13 -7.45 -14.22 -10.64
C ILE A 13 -7.16 -12.75 -10.36
N HIS A 14 -7.53 -11.84 -11.27
CA HIS A 14 -7.28 -10.42 -11.08
C HIS A 14 -7.95 -9.88 -9.80
N ALA A 15 -9.24 -10.16 -9.61
CA ALA A 15 -9.98 -9.76 -8.40
C ALA A 15 -9.36 -10.35 -7.12
N GLN A 16 -8.86 -11.59 -7.18
CA GLN A 16 -8.17 -12.21 -6.04
C GLN A 16 -6.86 -11.49 -5.72
N LEU A 17 -6.08 -11.09 -6.73
CA LEU A 17 -4.84 -10.34 -6.54
C LEU A 17 -5.10 -8.95 -5.98
N GLU A 18 -6.13 -8.25 -6.47
CA GLU A 18 -6.54 -6.95 -5.92
C GLU A 18 -6.95 -7.06 -4.46
N ALA A 19 -7.80 -8.03 -4.13
CA ALA A 19 -8.25 -8.28 -2.75
C ALA A 19 -7.06 -8.60 -1.81
N LEU A 20 -6.13 -9.45 -2.27
CA LEU A 20 -4.94 -9.78 -1.50
C LEU A 20 -4.03 -8.56 -1.31
N SER A 21 -3.85 -7.75 -2.36
CA SER A 21 -3.02 -6.53 -2.30
C SER A 21 -3.60 -5.52 -1.31
N LYS A 22 -4.94 -5.40 -1.27
CA LYS A 22 -5.64 -4.57 -0.29
C LYS A 22 -5.41 -5.06 1.13
N SER A 23 -5.55 -6.36 1.38
CA SER A 23 -5.27 -6.94 2.71
C SER A 23 -3.81 -6.72 3.14
N VAL A 24 -2.84 -6.92 2.23
CA VAL A 24 -1.42 -6.63 2.51
C VAL A 24 -1.22 -5.15 2.84
N ALA A 25 -1.89 -4.25 2.12
CA ALA A 25 -1.79 -2.82 2.37
C ALA A 25 -2.34 -2.44 3.76
N GLU A 26 -3.50 -2.98 4.12
CA GLU A 26 -4.12 -2.78 5.44
C GLU A 26 -3.18 -3.26 6.57
N ASP A 27 -2.59 -4.45 6.43
CA ASP A 27 -1.63 -5.00 7.39
C ASP A 27 -0.37 -4.11 7.55
N CYS A 28 0.07 -3.49 6.46
CA CYS A 28 1.28 -2.65 6.44
C CYS A 28 1.03 -1.23 6.97
N GLN A 29 -0.22 -0.76 6.93
CA GLN A 29 -0.54 0.66 7.07
C GLN A 29 -0.08 1.24 8.40
N HIS A 30 -0.34 0.54 9.51
CA HIS A 30 0.06 1.00 10.85
C HIS A 30 1.58 1.02 11.01
N ALA A 31 2.28 0.00 10.51
CA ALA A 31 3.74 -0.06 10.57
C ALA A 31 4.39 1.06 9.75
N VAL A 32 3.88 1.32 8.54
CA VAL A 32 4.38 2.41 7.69
C VAL A 32 4.08 3.77 8.30
N TRP A 33 2.88 3.98 8.84
CA TRP A 33 2.52 5.22 9.53
C TRP A 33 3.51 5.56 10.65
N ASN A 34 3.79 4.60 11.54
CA ASN A 34 4.74 4.79 12.65
C ASN A 34 6.16 5.13 12.19
N LEU A 35 6.56 4.70 10.98
CA LEU A 35 7.87 5.01 10.43
C LEU A 35 7.97 6.42 9.84
N VAL A 36 6.84 7.01 9.43
CA VAL A 36 6.86 8.21 8.57
C VAL A 36 6.16 9.42 9.17
N ALA A 37 5.19 9.24 10.09
CA ALA A 37 4.32 10.32 10.54
C ALA A 37 5.08 11.55 11.05
N ASP A 38 6.08 11.35 11.90
CA ASP A 38 6.84 12.45 12.52
C ASP A 38 7.63 13.28 11.51
N ARG A 39 8.19 12.62 10.48
CA ARG A 39 9.10 13.27 9.53
C ARG A 39 8.39 13.75 8.26
N ALA A 40 7.38 13.01 7.80
CA ALA A 40 6.69 13.31 6.55
C ALA A 40 5.70 14.48 6.69
N THR A 41 5.24 14.80 7.90
CA THR A 41 4.35 15.95 8.16
C THR A 41 5.00 17.30 7.88
N SER A 42 6.33 17.40 7.95
CA SER A 42 7.08 18.63 7.65
C SER A 42 7.66 18.67 6.23
N MET A 43 7.37 17.68 5.39
CA MET A 43 7.90 17.58 4.02
C MET A 43 6.94 18.19 3.00
N SER A 44 7.48 18.62 1.85
CA SER A 44 6.64 18.88 0.68
C SER A 44 5.98 17.59 0.17
N ASP A 45 4.89 17.70 -0.60
CA ASP A 45 4.19 16.53 -1.15
C ASP A 45 5.11 15.57 -1.92
N ASN A 46 6.04 16.10 -2.73
CA ASN A 46 6.96 15.29 -3.52
C ASN A 46 8.00 14.57 -2.64
N GLU A 47 8.53 15.26 -1.62
CA GLU A 47 9.47 14.66 -0.68
C GLU A 47 8.79 13.61 0.20
N ALA A 48 7.59 13.92 0.70
CA ALA A 48 6.78 12.99 1.48
C ALA A 48 6.47 11.74 0.65
N TYR A 49 6.08 11.89 -0.63
CA TYR A 49 5.84 10.76 -1.52
C TYR A 49 7.06 9.84 -1.64
N GLY A 50 8.22 10.41 -1.98
CA GLY A 50 9.46 9.63 -2.13
C GLY A 50 9.88 8.95 -0.83
N TYR A 51 9.77 9.67 0.29
CA TYR A 51 10.12 9.17 1.62
C TYR A 51 9.18 8.03 2.07
N VAL A 52 7.87 8.24 1.98
CA VAL A 52 6.85 7.23 2.34
C VAL A 52 7.01 5.99 1.47
N ARG A 53 7.17 6.16 0.15
CA ARG A 53 7.37 5.05 -0.77
C ARG A 53 8.61 4.22 -0.42
N ALA A 54 9.73 4.87 -0.12
CA ALA A 54 10.96 4.18 0.26
C ALA A 54 10.79 3.37 1.57
N ARG A 55 10.08 3.92 2.56
CA ARG A 55 9.82 3.23 3.83
C ARG A 55 8.81 2.09 3.68
N ALA A 56 7.76 2.30 2.91
CA ALA A 56 6.73 1.30 2.65
C ALA A 56 7.27 0.07 1.90
N LEU A 57 8.24 0.26 1.00
CA LEU A 57 8.79 -0.80 0.15
C LEU A 57 9.24 -2.04 0.95
N THR A 58 9.95 -1.84 2.05
CA THR A 58 10.50 -2.94 2.86
C THR A 58 9.39 -3.72 3.57
N THR A 59 8.45 -3.01 4.19
CA THR A 59 7.32 -3.59 4.93
C THR A 59 6.39 -4.36 3.98
N VAL A 60 6.02 -3.74 2.86
CA VAL A 60 5.15 -4.35 1.84
C VAL A 60 5.82 -5.58 1.22
N HIS A 61 7.12 -5.54 0.94
CA HIS A 61 7.81 -6.70 0.38
C HIS A 61 7.75 -7.92 1.30
N ALA A 62 8.00 -7.73 2.59
CA ALA A 62 7.95 -8.81 3.57
C ALA A 62 6.53 -9.37 3.73
N GLN A 63 5.53 -8.50 3.84
CA GLN A 63 4.14 -8.91 4.04
C GLN A 63 3.54 -9.55 2.79
N ALA A 64 3.81 -9.02 1.59
CA ALA A 64 3.35 -9.60 0.33
C ALA A 64 3.94 -11.00 0.09
N GLN A 65 5.22 -11.21 0.42
CA GLN A 65 5.85 -12.54 0.34
C GLN A 65 5.10 -13.56 1.18
N ARG A 66 4.83 -13.21 2.44
CA ARG A 66 4.08 -14.06 3.38
C ARG A 66 2.65 -14.30 2.90
N ALA A 67 1.97 -13.26 2.44
CA ALA A 67 0.58 -13.33 2.01
C ALA A 67 0.39 -14.23 0.78
N VAL A 68 1.28 -14.14 -0.22
CA VAL A 68 1.28 -15.02 -1.40
C VAL A 68 1.50 -16.48 -1.01
N GLN A 69 2.40 -16.74 -0.04
CA GLN A 69 2.65 -18.10 0.47
C GLN A 69 1.44 -18.67 1.21
N ILE A 70 0.81 -17.89 2.11
CA ILE A 70 -0.36 -18.33 2.89
C ILE A 70 -1.56 -18.62 1.99
N ASN A 71 -1.76 -17.83 0.93
CA ASN A 71 -2.88 -17.99 0.00
C ASN A 71 -2.58 -18.99 -1.13
N GLU A 72 -1.48 -19.74 -1.04
CA GLU A 72 -1.06 -20.74 -2.04
C GLU A 72 -1.01 -20.21 -3.48
N LEU A 73 -0.73 -18.91 -3.63
CA LEU A 73 -0.65 -18.28 -4.93
C LEU A 73 0.73 -18.52 -5.55
N SER A 74 0.75 -18.63 -6.88
CA SER A 74 2.01 -18.74 -7.62
C SER A 74 2.89 -17.51 -7.39
N GLN A 75 4.18 -17.73 -7.12
CA GLN A 75 5.18 -16.68 -6.92
C GLN A 75 5.29 -15.70 -8.10
N ARG A 76 4.81 -16.09 -9.30
CA ARG A 76 4.71 -15.18 -10.46
C ARG A 76 3.80 -13.98 -10.21
N HIS A 77 2.87 -14.07 -9.26
CA HIS A 77 1.92 -13.00 -8.91
C HIS A 77 2.46 -12.05 -7.83
N LEU A 78 3.57 -12.42 -7.19
CA LEU A 78 4.17 -11.61 -6.13
C LEU A 78 4.53 -10.18 -6.57
N PRO A 79 5.09 -9.93 -7.78
CA PRO A 79 5.36 -8.56 -8.22
C PRO A 79 4.09 -7.71 -8.29
N THR A 80 3.00 -8.26 -8.82
CA THR A 80 1.70 -7.58 -8.91
C THR A 80 1.15 -7.25 -7.52
N VAL A 81 1.20 -8.20 -6.58
CA VAL A 81 0.73 -7.96 -5.21
C VAL A 81 1.57 -6.89 -4.52
N LYS A 82 2.91 -6.91 -4.69
CA LYS A 82 3.81 -5.90 -4.13
C LYS A 82 3.52 -4.51 -4.68
N GLU A 83 3.35 -4.38 -5.99
CA GLU A 83 3.12 -3.09 -6.65
C GLU A 83 1.80 -2.45 -6.22
N LEU A 84 0.71 -3.21 -6.32
CA LEU A 84 -0.61 -2.74 -5.92
C LEU A 84 -0.68 -2.41 -4.43
N ALA A 85 -0.15 -3.28 -3.57
CA ALA A 85 -0.14 -3.02 -2.13
C ALA A 85 0.71 -1.80 -1.79
N LEU A 86 1.87 -1.62 -2.43
CA LEU A 86 2.73 -0.46 -2.22
C LEU A 86 2.01 0.85 -2.59
N GLU A 87 1.35 0.88 -3.74
CA GLU A 87 0.60 2.05 -4.19
C GLU A 87 -0.53 2.40 -3.21
N LEU A 88 -1.29 1.40 -2.75
CA LEU A 88 -2.36 1.58 -1.77
C LEU A 88 -1.84 2.13 -0.44
N VAL A 89 -0.74 1.57 0.07
CA VAL A 89 -0.12 2.04 1.33
C VAL A 89 0.39 3.47 1.19
N VAL A 90 1.09 3.78 0.10
CA VAL A 90 1.63 5.14 -0.12
C VAL A 90 0.50 6.14 -0.22
N THR A 91 -0.53 5.85 -1.02
CA THR A 91 -1.67 6.75 -1.25
C THR A 91 -2.43 7.01 0.05
N SER A 92 -2.78 5.95 0.78
CA SER A 92 -3.52 6.06 2.05
C SER A 92 -2.71 6.79 3.13
N THR A 93 -1.40 6.55 3.19
CA THR A 93 -0.51 7.23 4.15
C THR A 93 -0.39 8.73 3.84
N LEU A 94 -0.21 9.10 2.56
CA LEU A 94 -0.16 10.50 2.15
C LEU A 94 -1.48 11.22 2.40
N GLN A 95 -2.61 10.54 2.17
CA GLN A 95 -3.93 11.08 2.50
C GLN A 95 -4.06 11.36 4.01
N ALA A 96 -3.63 10.42 4.86
CA ALA A 96 -3.64 10.59 6.32
C ALA A 96 -2.71 11.73 6.78
N LEU A 97 -1.53 11.88 6.17
CA LEU A 97 -0.61 12.99 6.44
C LEU A 97 -1.25 14.34 6.13
N ARG A 98 -1.88 14.47 4.96
CA ARG A 98 -2.59 15.72 4.56
C ARG A 98 -3.72 16.08 5.51
N GLN A 99 -4.48 15.09 5.96
CA GLN A 99 -5.53 15.27 6.95
C GLN A 99 -4.97 15.74 8.30
N THR A 100 -3.83 15.19 8.72
CA THR A 100 -3.15 15.57 9.98
C THR A 100 -2.67 17.02 9.94
N VAL A 101 -2.05 17.45 8.83
CA VAL A 101 -1.59 18.84 8.65
C VAL A 101 -2.77 19.82 8.61
N SER A 102 -3.86 19.44 7.93
CA SER A 102 -5.06 20.28 7.84
C SER A 102 -5.80 20.43 9.17
N GLN A 103 -5.65 19.48 10.09
CA GLN A 103 -6.29 19.48 11.40
C GLN A 103 -5.46 20.15 12.51
N GLN A 104 -4.20 20.53 12.26
CA GLN A 104 -3.41 21.25 13.26
C GLN A 104 -3.98 22.66 13.47
N PRO A 105 -4.57 22.97 14.65
CA PRO A 105 -5.06 24.31 14.93
C PRO A 105 -3.88 25.28 14.93
N ALA A 106 -4.09 26.49 14.41
CA ALA A 106 -3.13 27.59 14.39
C ALA A 106 -2.74 28.04 15.82
N ARG A 107 -2.02 27.21 16.57
CA ARG A 107 -1.53 27.49 17.92
C ARG A 107 -0.22 28.29 17.93
N ARG A 108 0.12 28.96 16.81
CA ARG A 108 1.30 29.82 16.68
C ARG A 108 0.90 31.23 16.27
N ALA A 109 0.03 31.83 17.07
CA ALA A 109 -0.24 33.27 17.05
C ALA A 109 -0.61 33.69 18.49
N ALA A 110 0.39 33.69 19.37
CA ALA A 110 0.34 34.27 20.71
C ALA A 110 1.75 34.74 21.08
#